data_AF-A0A6A5A2H7-F1
#
_entry.id   AF-A0A6A5A2H7-F1
#
_cell.length_a   1.000
_cell.length_b   1.000
_cell.length_c   1.000
_cell.angle_alpha   90.00
_cell.angle_beta   90.00
_cell.angle_gamma   90.00
#
_symmetry.space_group_name_H-M   'P 1'
#
loop_
_entity.id
_entity.type
_entity.pdbx_description
1 polymer ?
#
loop_
_entity_poly.entity_id
_entity_poly.type
_entity_poly.pdbx_seq_one_letter_code
_entity_poly.pdbx_strand_id
1 'polypeptide(L)'
;MDGRVWRTYLDMLQYEIHGPTVILVDNFDAHVTQESSESIARDLFSVLEPLPPNCTSVCQPLDVGVMGPFKKLLRTLWLEVTPVVTAGEKRLAMIKRSIKAWDRISADAIKKSFVKAIPPPEIVLV
;
A
#
# COMPACT_ATOMS: atom_id res chain seq x y z
N MET A 1 -12.25 1.98 -6.59
CA MET A 1 -11.30 3.00 -7.08
C MET A 1 -11.41 2.98 -8.60
N ASP A 2 -11.37 4.14 -9.27
CA ASP A 2 -11.31 4.20 -10.75
C ASP A 2 -9.94 4.74 -11.18
N GLY A 3 -9.67 4.77 -12.50
CA GLY A 3 -8.39 5.27 -13.03
C GLY A 3 -8.09 6.73 -12.66
N ARG A 4 -9.11 7.57 -12.46
CA ARG A 4 -8.92 8.98 -12.07
C ARG A 4 -8.42 9.08 -10.62
N VAL A 5 -9.02 8.29 -9.73
CA VAL A 5 -8.58 8.18 -8.34
C VAL A 5 -7.18 7.58 -8.28
N TRP A 6 -6.87 6.57 -9.10
CA TRP A 6 -5.52 6.02 -9.20
C TRP A 6 -4.48 7.07 -9.61
N ARG A 7 -4.76 7.86 -10.65
CA ARG A 7 -3.88 8.97 -11.05
C ARG A 7 -3.67 9.97 -9.92
N THR A 8 -4.72 10.30 -9.16
CA THR A 8 -4.59 11.19 -8.00
C THR A 8 -3.58 10.65 -6.97
N TYR A 9 -3.53 9.33 -6.75
CA TYR A 9 -2.53 8.73 -5.87
C TYR A 9 -1.12 8.76 -6.46
N LEU A 10 -0.97 8.54 -7.77
CA LEU A 10 0.33 8.67 -8.46
C LEU A 10 0.87 10.11 -8.37
N ASP A 11 0.01 11.11 -8.55
CA ASP A 11 0.36 12.52 -8.43
C ASP A 11 0.83 12.88 -7.01
N MET A 12 0.32 12.21 -5.98
CA MET A 12 0.81 12.38 -4.60
C MET A 12 2.14 11.66 -4.37
N LEU A 13 2.31 10.49 -4.99
CA LEU A 13 3.50 9.64 -4.80
C LEU A 13 4.77 10.28 -5.38
N GLN A 14 4.67 11.15 -6.38
CA GLN A 14 5.83 11.83 -6.99
C GLN A 14 6.71 12.57 -5.99
N TYR A 15 6.14 13.07 -4.89
CA TYR A 15 6.86 13.81 -3.86
C TYR A 15 7.62 12.91 -2.87
N GLU A 16 7.35 11.60 -2.89
CA GLU A 16 7.92 10.62 -1.96
C GLU A 16 8.94 9.68 -2.63
N ILE A 17 9.09 9.75 -3.95
CA ILE A 17 10.02 8.92 -4.73
C ILE A 17 11.36 9.65 -4.93
N HIS A 18 12.45 9.01 -4.52
CA HIS A 18 13.81 9.54 -4.69
C HIS A 18 14.58 8.70 -5.72
N GLY A 19 14.24 8.85 -7.00
CA GLY A 19 14.89 8.18 -8.13
C GLY A 19 14.17 6.92 -8.64
N PRO A 20 14.81 6.17 -9.57
CA PRO A 20 14.17 5.03 -10.22
C PRO A 20 13.66 4.00 -9.20
N THR A 21 12.36 3.71 -9.24
CA THR A 21 11.66 2.86 -8.27
C THR A 21 10.78 1.84 -8.97
N VAL A 22 10.48 0.74 -8.28
CA VAL A 22 9.47 -0.25 -8.71
C VAL A 22 8.21 -0.05 -7.87
N ILE A 23 7.08 0.20 -8.54
CA ILE A 23 5.76 0.30 -7.93
C ILE A 23 5.10 -1.07 -8.04
N LEU A 24 5.11 -1.81 -6.92
CA LEU A 24 4.50 -3.13 -6.82
C LEU A 24 3.01 -2.99 -6.49
N VAL A 25 2.13 -3.48 -7.37
CA VAL A 25 0.66 -3.37 -7.22
C VAL A 25 -0.03 -4.72 -7.32
N ASP A 26 -1.24 -4.82 -6.77
CA ASP A 26 -2.11 -5.96 -7.09
C ASP A 26 -2.71 -5.83 -8.50
N ASN A 27 -3.41 -6.88 -8.94
CA ASN A 27 -3.98 -6.94 -10.28
C ASN A 27 -5.35 -6.22 -10.39
N PHE A 28 -5.56 -5.16 -9.61
CA PHE A 28 -6.79 -4.38 -9.73
C PHE A 28 -6.82 -3.65 -11.08
N ASP A 29 -7.96 -3.70 -11.78
CA ASP A 29 -8.09 -3.25 -13.18
C ASP A 29 -7.52 -1.83 -13.42
N ALA A 30 -7.71 -0.90 -12.47
CA ALA A 30 -7.21 0.47 -12.61
C ALA A 30 -5.67 0.58 -12.53
N HIS A 31 -5.00 -0.35 -11.86
CA HIS A 31 -3.55 -0.35 -11.69
C HIS A 31 -2.83 -0.89 -12.92
N VAL A 32 -3.39 -1.89 -13.60
CA VAL A 32 -2.72 -2.68 -14.65
C VAL A 32 -3.02 -2.21 -16.08
N THR A 33 -3.57 -1.01 -16.23
CA THR A 33 -3.82 -0.43 -17.56
C THR A 33 -2.52 0.03 -18.23
N GLN A 34 -2.51 0.07 -19.56
CA GLN A 34 -1.42 0.68 -20.32
C GLN A 34 -1.18 2.14 -19.90
N GLU A 35 -2.25 2.90 -19.71
CA GLU A 35 -2.21 4.30 -19.29
C GLU A 35 -1.53 4.49 -17.92
N SER A 36 -1.76 3.56 -16.98
CA SER A 36 -1.12 3.53 -15.67
C SER A 36 0.39 3.34 -15.82
N SER A 37 0.80 2.32 -16.58
CA SER A 37 2.21 2.02 -16.86
C SER A 37 2.94 3.20 -17.51
N GLU A 38 2.33 3.79 -18.55
CA GLU A 38 2.91 4.95 -19.26
C GLU A 38 3.08 6.17 -18.36
N SER A 39 2.12 6.44 -17.48
CA SER A 39 2.23 7.58 -16.56
C SER A 39 3.25 7.35 -15.46
N ILE A 40 3.35 6.14 -14.94
CA ILE A 40 4.39 5.79 -13.97
C ILE A 40 5.78 5.93 -14.59
N ALA A 41 5.97 5.46 -15.83
CA ALA A 41 7.24 5.59 -16.53
C ALA A 41 7.58 7.06 -16.83
N ARG A 42 6.62 7.83 -17.34
CA ARG A 42 6.82 9.22 -17.79
C ARG A 42 6.93 10.22 -16.63
N ASP A 43 6.05 10.10 -15.64
CA ASP A 43 5.87 11.13 -14.61
C ASP A 43 6.66 10.80 -13.33
N LEU A 44 6.83 9.51 -13.01
CA LEU A 44 7.53 9.05 -11.80
C LEU A 44 8.91 8.44 -12.08
N PHE A 45 9.33 8.36 -13.36
CA PHE A 45 10.57 7.70 -13.77
C PHE A 45 10.74 6.31 -13.14
N SER A 46 9.64 5.56 -13.05
CA SER A 46 9.52 4.32 -12.30
C SER A 46 8.94 3.19 -13.16
N VAL A 47 9.01 1.96 -12.65
CA VAL A 47 8.46 0.77 -13.31
C VAL A 47 7.25 0.26 -12.55
N LEU A 48 6.17 -0.04 -13.26
CA LEU A 48 4.99 -0.70 -12.70
C LEU A 48 5.19 -2.22 -12.75
N GLU A 49 5.11 -2.89 -11.60
CA GLU A 49 5.19 -4.34 -11.50
C GLU A 49 3.89 -4.89 -10.88
N PRO A 50 3.00 -5.49 -11.69
CA PRO A 50 1.80 -6.13 -11.17
C PRO A 50 2.11 -7.50 -10.59
N LEU A 51 1.54 -7.79 -9.43
CA LEU A 51 1.60 -9.13 -8.84
C LEU A 51 0.90 -10.16 -9.74
N PRO A 52 1.36 -11.42 -9.73
CA PRO A 52 0.62 -12.51 -10.34
C PRO A 52 -0.83 -12.55 -9.81
N PRO A 53 -1.81 -12.82 -10.68
CA PRO A 53 -3.22 -12.88 -10.28
C PRO A 53 -3.42 -13.81 -9.08
N ASN A 54 -4.26 -13.39 -8.13
CA ASN A 54 -4.61 -14.13 -6.91
C ASN A 54 -3.45 -14.40 -5.93
N CYS A 55 -2.31 -13.72 -6.07
CA CYS A 55 -1.16 -13.89 -5.18
C CYS A 55 -1.03 -12.80 -4.10
N THR A 56 -2.00 -11.90 -3.95
CA THR A 56 -1.90 -10.77 -3.00
C THR A 56 -1.61 -11.22 -1.56
N SER A 57 -2.28 -12.28 -1.10
CA SER A 57 -2.10 -12.84 0.25
C SER A 57 -0.72 -13.44 0.52
N VAL A 58 0.06 -13.72 -0.54
CA VAL A 58 1.37 -14.37 -0.48
C VAL A 58 2.49 -13.40 -0.85
N CYS A 59 2.28 -12.59 -1.88
CA CYS A 59 3.32 -11.81 -2.53
C CYS A 59 3.18 -10.30 -2.31
N GLN A 60 2.05 -9.80 -1.77
CA GLN A 60 1.93 -8.36 -1.49
C GLN A 60 2.47 -8.03 -0.09
N PRO A 61 3.54 -7.21 0.03
CA PRO A 61 4.13 -6.87 1.31
C PRO A 61 3.14 -6.26 2.31
N LEU A 62 2.21 -5.44 1.80
CA LEU A 62 1.18 -4.79 2.60
C LEU A 62 0.31 -5.84 3.31
N ASP A 63 -0.24 -6.81 2.56
CA ASP A 63 -1.10 -7.86 3.12
C ASP A 63 -0.34 -8.88 3.98
N VAL A 64 0.87 -9.26 3.55
CA VAL A 64 1.67 -10.32 4.20
C VAL A 64 2.26 -9.91 5.55
N GLY A 65 2.61 -8.64 5.72
CA GLY A 65 3.36 -8.17 6.89
C GLY A 65 2.81 -6.94 7.60
N VAL A 66 2.07 -6.05 6.93
CA VAL A 66 1.67 -4.76 7.51
C VAL A 66 0.21 -4.77 7.98
N MET A 67 -0.71 -5.34 7.19
CA MET A 67 -2.15 -5.27 7.48
C MET A 67 -2.55 -5.97 8.78
N GLY A 68 -1.88 -7.07 9.15
CA GLY A 68 -2.13 -7.77 10.41
C GLY A 68 -1.86 -6.87 11.64
N PRO A 69 -0.62 -6.38 11.82
CA PRO A 69 -0.27 -5.41 12.86
C PRO A 69 -1.13 -4.15 12.83
N PHE A 70 -1.38 -3.57 11.65
CA PHE A 70 -2.19 -2.36 11.50
C PHE A 70 -3.63 -2.57 12.00
N LYS A 71 -4.30 -3.67 11.59
CA LYS A 71 -5.64 -4.03 12.08
C LYS A 71 -5.67 -4.29 13.59
N LYS A 72 -4.58 -4.82 14.18
CA LYS A 72 -4.46 -4.99 15.63
C LYS A 72 -4.40 -3.63 16.33
N LEU A 73 -3.58 -2.71 15.84
CA LEU A 73 -3.47 -1.34 16.37
C LEU A 73 -4.80 -0.58 16.26
N LEU A 74 -5.51 -0.67 15.14
CA LEU A 74 -6.85 -0.09 14.97
C LEU A 74 -7.84 -0.58 16.03
N ARG A 75 -7.79 -1.88 16.38
CA ARG A 75 -8.64 -2.47 17.43
C ARG A 75 -8.25 -1.99 18.81
N THR A 76 -6.96 -1.93 19.12
CA THR A 76 -6.47 -1.38 20.40
C THR A 76 -6.88 0.08 20.56
N LEU A 77 -6.62 0.91 19.55
CA LEU A 77 -6.94 2.34 19.58
C LEU A 77 -8.45 2.62 19.55
N TRP A 78 -9.28 1.68 19.11
CA TRP A 78 -10.74 1.82 19.16
C TRP A 78 -11.24 2.12 20.57
N LEU A 79 -10.63 1.48 21.57
CA LEU A 79 -11.03 1.60 22.97
C LEU A 79 -10.78 3.01 23.53
N GLU A 80 -9.94 3.81 22.86
CA GLU A 80 -9.64 5.20 23.22
C GLU A 80 -10.56 6.21 22.50
N VAL A 81 -11.40 5.77 21.56
CA VAL A 81 -12.25 6.66 20.76
C VAL A 81 -13.53 7.01 21.52
N THR A 82 -13.77 8.31 21.70
CA THR A 82 -15.05 8.81 22.22
C THR A 82 -16.20 8.44 21.28
N PRO A 83 -17.31 7.89 21.78
CA PRO A 83 -18.48 7.62 20.95
C PRO A 83 -18.99 8.88 20.26
N VAL A 84 -19.30 8.76 18.97
CA VAL A 84 -19.83 9.83 18.12
C VAL A 84 -21.07 9.35 17.39
N VAL A 85 -21.97 10.28 17.03
CA VAL A 85 -23.33 9.93 16.59
C VAL A 85 -23.43 9.97 15.07
N THR A 86 -22.97 11.05 14.45
CA THR A 86 -23.19 11.28 13.02
C THR A 86 -22.25 10.44 12.15
N ALA A 87 -22.68 10.17 10.92
CA ALA A 87 -21.84 9.47 9.95
C ALA A 87 -20.53 10.24 9.64
N GLY A 88 -20.59 11.58 9.61
CA GLY A 88 -19.42 12.43 9.38
C GLY A 88 -18.38 12.31 10.49
N GLU A 89 -18.82 12.39 11.74
CA GLU A 89 -17.93 12.22 12.89
C GLU A 89 -17.33 10.81 12.95
N LYS A 90 -18.13 9.78 12.68
CA LYS A 90 -17.64 8.39 12.62
C LYS A 90 -16.53 8.22 11.58
N ARG A 91 -16.69 8.81 10.39
CA ARG A 91 -15.64 8.80 9.35
C ARG A 91 -14.39 9.55 9.82
N LEU A 92 -14.54 10.74 10.38
CA LEU A 92 -13.40 11.52 10.88
C LEU A 92 -12.65 10.80 12.00
N ALA A 93 -13.37 10.19 12.94
CA ALA A 93 -12.79 9.38 14.02
C ALA A 93 -12.02 8.17 13.47
N MET A 94 -12.57 7.48 12.46
CA MET A 94 -11.88 6.38 11.78
C MET A 94 -10.59 6.86 11.10
N ILE A 95 -10.63 7.97 10.35
CA ILE A 95 -9.46 8.52 9.66
C ILE A 95 -8.35 8.88 10.66
N LYS A 96 -8.68 9.65 11.71
CA LYS A 96 -7.71 10.03 12.75
C LYS A 96 -7.08 8.82 13.43
N ARG A 97 -7.89 7.79 13.72
CA ARG A 97 -7.39 6.54 14.30
C ARG A 97 -6.49 5.78 13.34
N SER A 98 -6.82 5.72 12.05
CA SER A 98 -5.98 5.09 11.03
C SER A 98 -4.62 5.78 10.91
N ILE A 99 -4.58 7.11 10.95
CA ILE A 99 -3.32 7.88 10.98
C ILE A 99 -2.51 7.49 12.22
N LYS A 100 -3.10 7.56 13.42
CA LYS A 100 -2.43 7.18 14.67
C LYS A 100 -1.95 5.72 14.68
N ALA A 101 -2.67 4.81 14.03
CA ALA A 101 -2.25 3.42 13.88
C ALA A 101 -1.07 3.28 12.91
N TRP A 102 -1.08 4.04 11.81
CA TRP A 102 -0.01 4.03 10.79
C TRP A 102 1.29 4.57 11.35
N ASP A 103 1.25 5.65 12.14
CA ASP A 103 2.43 6.23 12.81
C ASP A 103 3.13 5.24 13.78
N ARG A 104 2.42 4.19 14.22
CA ARG A 104 2.96 3.13 15.08
C ARG A 104 3.54 1.94 14.30
N ILE A 105 3.38 1.89 12.98
CA ILE A 105 4.03 0.90 12.13
C ILE A 105 5.46 1.37 11.87
N SER A 106 6.46 0.60 12.31
CA SER A 106 7.86 0.97 12.12
C SER A 106 8.31 0.76 10.68
N ALA A 107 9.28 1.57 10.23
CA ALA A 107 9.94 1.36 8.95
C ALA A 107 10.60 -0.03 8.83
N ASP A 108 11.11 -0.58 9.95
CA ASP A 108 11.64 -1.94 10.01
C ASP A 108 10.57 -3.00 9.74
N ALA A 109 9.35 -2.84 10.29
CA ALA A 109 8.23 -3.73 10.00
C ALA A 109 7.83 -3.69 8.51
N ILE A 110 7.88 -2.51 7.90
CA ILE A 110 7.64 -2.34 6.46
C ILE A 110 8.74 -3.07 5.67
N LYS A 111 10.03 -2.82 5.95
CA LYS A 111 11.13 -3.50 5.24
C LYS A 111 11.05 -5.03 5.36
N LYS A 112 10.74 -5.55 6.54
CA LYS A 112 10.57 -6.99 6.78
C LYS A 112 9.38 -7.58 6.02
N SER A 113 8.34 -6.79 5.74
CA SER A 113 7.21 -7.30 4.95
C SER A 113 7.59 -7.56 3.50
N PHE A 114 8.49 -6.74 2.92
CA PHE A 114 9.03 -6.99 1.57
C PHE A 114 9.87 -8.27 1.53
N VAL A 115 10.78 -8.45 2.50
CA VAL A 115 11.60 -9.69 2.60
C VAL A 115 10.74 -10.93 2.75
N LYS A 116 9.60 -10.83 3.46
CA LYS A 116 8.69 -11.94 3.67
C LYS A 116 7.83 -12.26 2.44
N ALA A 117 7.42 -11.23 1.70
CA ALA A 117 6.48 -11.37 0.59
C ALA A 117 7.17 -11.69 -0.75
N ILE A 118 8.38 -11.16 -0.96
CA ILE A 118 9.13 -11.36 -2.20
C ILE A 118 10.09 -12.55 -2.00
N PRO A 119 9.87 -13.67 -2.70
CA PRO A 119 10.76 -14.82 -2.57
C PRO A 119 12.18 -14.44 -3.03
N PRO A 120 13.23 -14.99 -2.39
CA PRO A 120 14.58 -14.81 -2.88
C PRO A 120 14.68 -15.43 -4.29
N PRO A 121 15.46 -14.83 -5.20
CA PRO A 121 15.67 -15.40 -6.52
C PRO A 121 16.26 -16.80 -6.38
N GLU A 122 15.67 -17.79 -7.07
CA GLU A 122 16.37 -19.04 -7.32
C GLU A 122 17.58 -18.72 -8.19
N ILE A 123 18.77 -18.79 -7.60
CA ILE A 123 20.01 -18.70 -8.37
C ILE A 123 20.11 -20.00 -9.18
N VAL A 124 19.57 -19.97 -10.40
CA VAL A 124 19.84 -21.01 -11.39
C VAL A 124 21.24 -20.71 -11.92
N LEU A 125 22.25 -21.41 -11.38
CA LEU A 125 23.56 -21.47 -11.99
C LEU A 125 23.38 -22.21 -13.33
N VAL A 126 23.38 -21.45 -14.43
CA VAL A 126 23.46 -21.99 -15.81
C VAL A 126 24.93 -22.09 -16.21
#